data_AF-A0A9P3AYF7-F1
#
_entry.id   AF-A0A9P3AYF7-F1
#
_cell.length_a   1.000
_cell.length_b   1.000
_cell.length_c   1.000
_cell.angle_alpha   90.00
_cell.angle_beta   90.00
_cell.angle_gamma   90.00
#
_symmetry.space_group_name_H-M   'P 1'
#
loop_
_entity.id
_entity.type
_entity.pdbx_description
1 polymer ?
#
loop_
_entity_poly.entity_id
_entity_poly.type
_entity_poly.pdbx_seq_one_letter_code
_entity_poly.pdbx_strand_id
1 'polypeptide(L)'
;MSALLRLQEQGILSAEVVQDLESRTFHAPGWLAALQGIAAWVAAPMIIASAFVFFQNKVASSFGIFGGILIAGAVFLFYRKDNTFFLQLALAFSLAGQGLLTSSYSMSNHDLGHLLVGAFVAAAMTLPRSTLLHRSLCSLLALGCLSIWVFYFSNHGNYSYKLFIGTPRLEILGVLFAAMSAALWLWREKWAAHQQAPRFKALAHAGMLMNFAIMGFFCVIQSSLVKEYRGQVPGLLIYSCGAAILFLALSFYLSRKLPPPQRVPLLIVAVALAFAAHGAPWLLVCASLSLTAFYACHRAWFALSLLGAVLLLGQFYYSLELTLLAKSGVLALSGAILLALRLMLQHWHKEAT
;
A
#
# COMPACT_ATOMS: atom_id res chain seq x y z
N MET A 1 -22.09 10.24 17.86
CA MET A 1 -23.02 9.09 17.99
C MET A 1 -22.34 7.85 17.45
N SER A 2 -21.99 6.91 18.34
CA SER A 2 -21.23 5.70 17.99
C SER A 2 -22.04 4.79 17.06
N ALA A 3 -21.37 3.99 16.22
CA ALA A 3 -22.06 3.05 15.34
C ALA A 3 -22.89 2.02 16.13
N LEU A 4 -22.47 1.70 17.36
CA LEU A 4 -23.19 0.81 18.27
C LEU A 4 -24.54 1.39 18.69
N LEU A 5 -24.62 2.69 19.02
CA LEU A 5 -25.88 3.35 19.35
C LEU A 5 -26.87 3.31 18.17
N ARG A 6 -26.41 3.48 16.93
CA ARG A 6 -27.27 3.34 15.74
C ARG A 6 -27.80 1.92 15.56
N LEU A 7 -26.97 0.91 15.82
CA LEU A 7 -27.38 -0.49 15.74
C LEU A 7 -28.36 -0.86 16.86
N GLN A 8 -28.20 -0.23 18.03
CA GLN A 8 -29.14 -0.35 19.14
C GLN A 8 -30.48 0.31 18.83
N GLU A 9 -30.46 1.54 18.31
CA GLU A 9 -31.66 2.27 17.85
C GLU A 9 -32.41 1.50 16.76
N GLN A 10 -31.69 0.76 15.91
CA GLN A 10 -32.27 -0.13 14.89
C GLN A 10 -32.78 -1.47 15.44
N GLY A 11 -32.67 -1.72 16.74
CA GLY A 11 -33.09 -2.97 17.38
C GLY A 11 -32.25 -4.19 17.00
N ILE A 12 -31.09 -3.99 16.37
CA ILE A 12 -30.19 -5.08 15.95
C ILE A 12 -29.37 -5.61 17.13
N LEU A 13 -29.00 -4.72 18.05
CA LEU A 13 -28.23 -5.06 19.26
C LEU A 13 -29.03 -4.72 20.51
N SER A 14 -29.02 -5.62 21.51
CA SER A 14 -29.57 -5.33 22.83
C SER A 14 -28.67 -4.35 23.59
N ALA A 15 -29.25 -3.58 24.52
CA ALA A 15 -28.52 -2.64 25.36
C ALA A 15 -27.37 -3.32 26.14
N GLU A 16 -27.58 -4.56 26.57
CA GLU A 16 -26.59 -5.37 27.27
C GLU A 16 -25.37 -5.70 26.38
N VAL A 17 -25.60 -6.06 25.12
CA VAL A 17 -24.51 -6.33 24.17
C VAL A 17 -23.75 -5.05 23.86
N VAL A 18 -24.43 -3.91 23.73
CA VAL A 18 -23.77 -2.62 23.54
C VAL A 18 -22.91 -2.26 24.75
N GLN A 19 -23.39 -2.46 25.97
CA GLN A 19 -22.63 -2.17 27.19
C GLN A 19 -21.44 -3.12 27.38
N ASP A 20 -21.59 -4.42 27.06
CA ASP A 20 -20.48 -5.38 27.04
C ASP A 20 -19.44 -4.97 25.99
N LEU A 21 -19.86 -4.61 24.78
CA LEU A 21 -18.96 -4.15 23.73
C LEU A 21 -18.26 -2.83 24.12
N GLU A 22 -18.98 -1.86 24.69
CA GLU A 22 -18.41 -0.60 25.15
C GLU A 22 -17.38 -0.81 26.26
N SER A 23 -17.70 -1.65 27.25
CA SER A 23 -16.78 -1.98 28.35
C SER A 23 -15.52 -2.73 27.88
N ARG A 24 -15.63 -3.55 26.82
CA ARG A 24 -14.49 -4.20 26.16
C ARG A 24 -13.69 -3.23 25.28
N THR A 25 -14.28 -2.10 24.89
CA THR A 25 -13.66 -1.07 24.05
C THR A 25 -13.19 0.14 24.85
N PHE A 26 -12.66 -0.05 26.07
CA PHE A 26 -11.93 1.03 26.74
C PHE A 26 -10.67 1.37 25.93
N HIS A 27 -10.85 2.21 24.94
CA HIS A 27 -9.80 2.66 24.05
C HIS A 27 -9.08 3.81 24.72
N ALA A 28 -7.76 3.67 24.85
CA ALA A 28 -6.91 4.80 25.15
C ALA A 28 -7.29 5.97 24.20
N PRO A 29 -7.31 7.22 24.70
CA PRO A 29 -7.58 8.38 23.85
C PRO A 29 -6.73 8.33 22.58
N GLY A 30 -7.33 8.61 21.41
CA GLY A 30 -6.64 8.42 20.13
C GLY A 30 -5.31 9.19 20.02
N TRP A 31 -5.21 10.35 20.66
CA TRP A 31 -3.96 11.12 20.75
C TRP A 31 -2.86 10.39 21.53
N LEU A 32 -3.21 9.66 22.60
CA LEU A 32 -2.26 8.90 23.39
C LEU A 32 -1.78 7.68 22.60
N ALA A 33 -2.68 6.99 21.90
CA ALA A 33 -2.32 5.89 21.01
C ALA A 33 -1.38 6.37 19.87
N ALA A 34 -1.63 7.56 19.32
CA ALA A 34 -0.75 8.19 18.33
C ALA A 34 0.63 8.53 18.92
N LEU A 35 0.68 9.16 20.10
CA LEU A 35 1.93 9.52 20.77
C LEU A 35 2.75 8.29 21.14
N GLN A 36 2.13 7.24 21.66
CA GLN A 36 2.81 5.98 21.95
C GLN A 36 3.28 5.27 20.68
N GLY A 37 2.51 5.37 19.59
CA GLY A 37 2.95 4.94 18.27
C GLY A 37 4.24 5.64 17.85
N ILE A 38 4.25 6.99 17.88
CA ILE A 38 5.44 7.78 17.56
C ILE A 38 6.62 7.39 18.46
N ALA A 39 6.38 7.19 19.76
CA ALA A 39 7.42 6.76 20.68
C ALA A 39 8.02 5.39 20.30
N ALA A 40 7.20 4.41 19.90
CA ALA A 40 7.69 3.12 19.42
C ALA A 40 8.52 3.24 18.13
N TRP A 41 8.10 4.12 17.22
CA TRP A 41 8.81 4.42 15.98
C TRP A 41 10.16 5.10 16.21
N VAL A 42 10.28 5.92 17.25
CA VAL A 42 11.55 6.56 17.65
C VAL A 42 12.42 5.57 18.44
N ALA A 43 11.83 4.75 19.30
CA ALA A 43 12.56 3.77 20.10
C ALA A 43 13.26 2.71 19.24
N ALA A 44 12.62 2.22 18.18
CA ALA A 44 13.21 1.21 17.29
C ALA A 44 14.60 1.61 16.72
N PRO A 45 14.76 2.76 16.03
CA PRO A 45 16.07 3.19 15.54
C PRO A 45 17.04 3.53 16.68
N MET A 46 16.58 4.01 17.84
CA MET A 46 17.48 4.20 19.00
C MET A 46 18.03 2.88 19.54
N ILE A 47 17.20 1.83 19.61
CA ILE A 47 17.65 0.48 19.99
C ILE A 47 18.64 -0.06 18.97
N ILE A 48 18.34 0.09 17.67
CA ILE A 48 19.27 -0.31 16.59
C ILE A 48 20.59 0.44 16.73
N ALA A 49 20.56 1.78 16.81
CA ALA A 49 21.76 2.61 16.93
C ALA A 49 22.59 2.26 18.17
N SER A 50 21.93 2.06 19.33
CA SER A 50 22.58 1.62 20.55
C SER A 50 23.26 0.26 20.39
N ALA A 51 22.62 -0.69 19.72
CA ALA A 51 23.24 -1.98 19.42
C ALA A 51 24.46 -1.82 18.50
N PHE A 52 24.41 -0.96 17.48
CA PHE A 52 25.56 -0.66 16.62
C PHE A 52 26.74 -0.07 17.41
N VAL A 53 26.49 0.85 18.34
CA VAL A 53 27.54 1.42 19.20
C VAL A 53 28.11 0.35 20.15
N PHE A 54 27.25 -0.41 20.81
CA PHE A 54 27.67 -1.39 21.80
C PHE A 54 28.43 -2.59 21.19
N PHE A 55 28.05 -3.01 19.99
CA PHE A 55 28.65 -4.15 19.28
C PHE A 55 29.64 -3.76 18.19
N GLN A 56 30.09 -2.50 18.12
CA GLN A 56 30.97 -1.98 17.05
C GLN A 56 32.22 -2.84 16.81
N ASN A 57 32.77 -3.46 17.86
CA ASN A 57 33.98 -4.29 17.82
C ASN A 57 33.69 -5.80 17.99
N LYS A 58 32.45 -6.23 17.83
CA LYS A 58 32.03 -7.62 18.05
C LYS A 58 31.66 -8.32 16.74
N VAL A 59 31.66 -9.65 16.78
CA VAL A 59 31.31 -10.52 15.64
C VAL A 59 29.85 -10.28 15.23
N ALA A 60 29.57 -10.32 13.92
CA ALA A 60 28.23 -10.15 13.33
C ALA A 60 27.13 -11.00 13.98
N SER A 61 27.49 -12.17 14.54
CA SER A 61 26.60 -13.04 15.31
C SER A 61 25.97 -12.35 16.53
N SER A 62 26.63 -11.34 17.12
CA SER A 62 26.10 -10.59 18.27
C SER A 62 24.83 -9.81 17.91
N PHE A 63 24.82 -9.16 16.74
CA PHE A 63 23.64 -8.50 16.19
C PHE A 63 22.50 -9.49 15.95
N GLY A 64 22.84 -10.68 15.44
CA GLY A 64 21.87 -11.72 15.15
C GLY A 64 21.21 -12.27 16.41
N ILE A 65 22.01 -12.59 17.43
CA ILE A 65 21.52 -13.06 18.72
C ILE A 65 20.65 -12.00 19.39
N PHE A 66 21.12 -10.75 19.47
CA PHE A 66 20.36 -9.67 20.09
C PHE A 66 19.06 -9.37 19.33
N GLY A 67 19.11 -9.34 18.00
CA GLY A 67 17.92 -9.21 17.16
C GLY A 67 16.92 -10.35 17.36
N GLY A 68 17.40 -11.59 17.48
CA GLY A 68 16.58 -12.76 17.79
C GLY A 68 15.90 -12.66 19.17
N ILE A 69 16.62 -12.20 20.19
CA ILE A 69 16.07 -11.96 21.53
C ILE A 69 14.96 -10.89 21.47
N LEU A 70 15.17 -9.79 20.74
CA LEU A 70 14.15 -8.75 20.59
C LEU A 70 12.91 -9.26 19.84
N ILE A 71 13.07 -10.07 18.80
CA ILE A 71 11.93 -10.70 18.11
C ILE A 71 11.17 -11.64 19.06
N ALA A 72 11.86 -12.50 19.80
CA ALA A 72 11.23 -13.38 20.77
C ALA A 72 10.49 -12.59 21.85
N GLY A 73 11.09 -11.50 22.34
CA GLY A 73 10.48 -10.57 23.27
C GLY A 73 9.24 -9.89 22.68
N ALA A 74 9.28 -9.44 21.43
CA ALA A 74 8.13 -8.86 20.74
C ALA A 74 6.98 -9.88 20.61
N VAL A 75 7.27 -11.11 20.20
CA VAL A 75 6.28 -12.18 20.11
C VAL A 75 5.65 -12.44 21.49
N PHE A 76 6.48 -12.59 22.54
CA PHE A 76 5.99 -12.77 23.91
C PHE A 76 5.10 -11.62 24.38
N LEU A 77 5.48 -10.37 24.11
CA LEU A 77 4.70 -9.19 24.46
C LEU A 77 3.37 -9.11 23.71
N PHE A 78 3.31 -9.54 22.44
CA PHE A 78 2.05 -9.63 21.69
C PHE A 78 1.09 -10.68 22.25
N TYR A 79 1.59 -11.70 22.97
CA TYR A 79 0.75 -12.69 23.64
C TYR A 79 0.24 -12.21 25.01
N ARG A 80 0.84 -11.18 25.62
CA ARG A 80 0.32 -10.59 26.85
C ARG A 80 -0.86 -9.66 26.55
N LYS A 81 -1.90 -9.76 27.38
CA LYS A 81 -3.19 -9.05 27.29
C LYS A 81 -3.08 -7.57 26.88
N ASP A 82 -4.18 -7.05 26.32
CA ASP A 82 -4.43 -5.77 25.62
C ASP A 82 -3.96 -4.45 26.28
N ASN A 83 -2.73 -4.37 26.79
CA ASN A 83 -2.15 -3.12 27.26
C ASN A 83 -1.48 -2.40 26.08
N THR A 84 -1.93 -1.19 25.78
CA THR A 84 -1.40 -0.36 24.69
C THR A 84 0.12 -0.15 24.82
N PHE A 85 0.65 -0.02 26.04
CA PHE A 85 2.08 0.10 26.28
C PHE A 85 2.86 -1.12 25.77
N PHE A 86 2.44 -2.33 26.15
CA PHE A 86 3.12 -3.56 25.72
C PHE A 86 3.02 -3.78 24.21
N LEU A 87 1.90 -3.41 23.58
CA LEU A 87 1.76 -3.48 22.12
C LEU A 87 2.75 -2.57 21.39
N GLN A 88 3.03 -1.38 21.92
CA GLN A 88 3.95 -0.41 21.33
C GLN A 88 5.41 -0.79 21.60
N LEU A 89 5.71 -1.29 22.80
CA LEU A 89 7.03 -1.87 23.10
C LEU A 89 7.32 -3.09 22.22
N ALA A 90 6.33 -3.97 22.01
CA ALA A 90 6.43 -5.11 21.10
C ALA A 90 6.67 -4.69 19.65
N LEU A 91 6.00 -3.63 19.19
CA LEU A 91 6.24 -3.03 17.88
C LEU A 91 7.69 -2.55 17.74
N ALA A 92 8.19 -1.79 18.72
CA ALA A 92 9.57 -1.29 18.71
C ALA A 92 10.60 -2.45 18.70
N PHE A 93 10.39 -3.45 19.57
CA PHE A 93 11.24 -4.64 19.63
C PHE A 93 11.21 -5.44 18.33
N SER A 94 10.04 -5.58 17.71
CA SER A 94 9.93 -6.29 16.44
C SER A 94 10.69 -5.58 15.32
N LEU A 95 10.50 -4.27 15.16
CA LEU A 95 11.18 -3.50 14.11
C LEU A 95 12.69 -3.47 14.33
N ALA A 96 13.14 -3.24 15.57
CA ALA A 96 14.55 -3.28 15.92
C ALA A 96 15.16 -4.68 15.70
N GLY A 97 14.48 -5.73 16.14
CA GLY A 97 14.93 -7.11 15.98
C GLY A 97 15.04 -7.54 14.52
N GLN A 98 14.06 -7.18 13.69
CA GLN A 98 14.09 -7.40 12.23
C GLN A 98 15.28 -6.69 11.57
N GLY A 99 15.50 -5.43 11.93
CA GLY A 99 16.64 -4.64 11.44
C GLY A 99 17.97 -5.27 11.80
N LEU A 100 18.17 -5.62 13.08
CA LEU A 100 19.42 -6.20 13.57
C LEU A 100 19.72 -7.59 13.00
N LEU A 101 18.71 -8.45 12.85
CA LEU A 101 18.87 -9.75 12.18
C LEU A 101 19.29 -9.58 10.72
N THR A 102 18.64 -8.65 10.01
CA THR A 102 18.96 -8.36 8.61
C THR A 102 20.37 -7.79 8.48
N SER A 103 20.76 -6.87 9.36
CA SER A 103 22.12 -6.31 9.43
C SER A 103 23.16 -7.38 9.76
N SER A 104 22.88 -8.29 10.70
CA SER A 104 23.78 -9.39 11.05
C SER A 104 24.13 -10.26 9.84
N TYR A 105 23.13 -10.58 9.01
CA TYR A 105 23.34 -11.31 7.78
C TYR A 105 24.14 -10.50 6.75
N SER A 106 23.78 -9.23 6.57
CA SER A 106 24.47 -8.31 5.64
C SER A 106 25.96 -8.17 5.96
N MET A 107 26.32 -8.07 7.25
CA MET A 107 27.70 -7.99 7.71
C MET A 107 28.49 -9.29 7.52
N SER A 108 27.82 -10.45 7.52
CA SER A 108 28.48 -11.75 7.36
C SER A 108 28.71 -12.13 5.90
N ASN A 109 27.78 -11.80 4.99
CA ASN A 109 27.77 -12.33 3.63
C ASN A 109 28.04 -11.27 2.53
N HIS A 110 28.03 -9.97 2.86
CA HIS A 110 28.24 -8.85 1.92
C HIS A 110 27.47 -8.95 0.59
N ASP A 111 26.36 -9.68 0.57
CA ASP A 111 25.55 -9.95 -0.61
C ASP A 111 24.15 -9.36 -0.46
N LEU A 112 23.31 -9.51 -1.49
CA LEU A 112 21.91 -9.08 -1.47
C LEU A 112 20.99 -10.06 -0.71
N GLY A 113 21.52 -11.17 -0.20
CA GLY A 113 20.77 -12.19 0.53
C GLY A 113 20.11 -11.62 1.79
N HIS A 114 20.70 -10.58 2.40
CA HIS A 114 20.11 -9.88 3.54
C HIS A 114 18.70 -9.34 3.24
N LEU A 115 18.41 -8.90 2.02
CA LEU A 115 17.06 -8.42 1.65
C LEU A 115 16.04 -9.57 1.64
N LEU A 116 16.42 -10.77 1.19
CA LEU A 116 15.56 -11.95 1.25
C LEU A 116 15.34 -12.40 2.69
N VAL A 117 16.39 -12.38 3.52
CA VAL A 117 16.27 -12.67 4.95
C VAL A 117 15.34 -11.66 5.62
N GLY A 118 15.53 -10.37 5.37
CA GLY A 118 14.66 -9.31 5.87
C GLY A 118 13.21 -9.49 5.43
N ALA A 119 12.98 -9.82 4.16
CA ALA A 119 11.64 -10.12 3.65
C ALA A 119 11.00 -11.33 4.34
N PHE A 120 11.76 -12.41 4.53
CA PHE A 120 11.30 -13.63 5.19
C PHE A 120 10.95 -13.38 6.66
N VAL A 121 11.85 -12.72 7.41
CA VAL A 121 11.62 -12.40 8.83
C VAL A 121 10.42 -11.45 8.97
N ALA A 122 10.31 -10.42 8.12
CA ALA A 122 9.17 -9.51 8.12
C ALA A 122 7.85 -10.25 7.80
N ALA A 123 7.85 -11.15 6.81
CA ALA A 123 6.69 -11.99 6.50
C ALA A 123 6.32 -12.90 7.68
N ALA A 124 7.30 -13.54 8.33
CA ALA A 124 7.08 -14.38 9.51
C ALA A 124 6.48 -13.57 10.68
N MET A 125 6.89 -12.31 10.85
CA MET A 125 6.34 -11.41 11.87
C MET A 125 4.91 -10.95 11.61
N THR A 126 4.28 -11.35 10.49
CA THR A 126 2.83 -11.21 10.30
C THR A 126 2.02 -12.32 10.97
N LEU A 127 2.67 -13.42 11.37
CA LEU A 127 2.01 -14.60 11.96
C LEU A 127 1.52 -14.38 13.40
N PRO A 128 2.29 -13.74 14.32
CA PRO A 128 1.87 -13.52 15.70
C PRO A 128 0.55 -12.77 15.82
N ARG A 129 -0.13 -12.93 16.96
CA ARG A 129 -1.38 -12.20 17.31
C ARG A 129 -1.09 -10.73 17.66
N SER A 130 -0.61 -9.96 16.68
CA SER A 130 -0.32 -8.53 16.81
C SER A 130 -1.45 -7.64 16.30
N THR A 131 -1.29 -6.33 16.48
CA THR A 131 -2.18 -5.30 15.92
C THR A 131 -2.15 -5.30 14.38
N LEU A 132 -3.21 -4.76 13.77
CA LEU A 132 -3.28 -4.56 12.31
C LEU A 132 -2.13 -3.68 11.80
N LEU A 133 -1.79 -2.62 12.55
CA LEU A 133 -0.71 -1.70 12.19
C LEU A 133 0.63 -2.44 12.10
N HIS A 134 0.98 -3.23 13.12
CA HIS A 134 2.20 -4.02 13.11
C HIS A 134 2.25 -4.96 11.91
N ARG A 135 1.16 -5.70 11.64
CA ARG A 135 1.11 -6.62 10.48
C ARG A 135 1.25 -5.87 9.16
N SER A 136 0.60 -4.71 9.01
CA SER A 136 0.71 -3.89 7.81
C SER A 136 2.14 -3.39 7.60
N LEU A 137 2.84 -2.98 8.66
CA LEU A 137 4.25 -2.57 8.58
C LEU A 137 5.15 -3.74 8.24
N CYS A 138 4.98 -4.90 8.86
CA CYS A 138 5.74 -6.10 8.53
C CYS A 138 5.49 -6.57 7.09
N SER A 139 4.25 -6.55 6.62
CA SER A 139 3.93 -6.81 5.21
C SER A 139 4.56 -5.76 4.29
N LEU A 140 4.55 -4.47 4.67
CA LEU A 140 5.17 -3.41 3.88
C LEU A 140 6.69 -3.58 3.80
N LEU A 141 7.35 -3.90 4.92
CA LEU A 141 8.78 -4.21 4.96
C LEU A 141 9.10 -5.43 4.10
N ALA A 142 8.29 -6.49 4.18
CA ALA A 142 8.49 -7.68 3.36
C ALA A 142 8.39 -7.37 1.85
N LEU A 143 7.34 -6.66 1.43
CA LEU A 143 7.18 -6.23 0.03
C LEU A 143 8.29 -5.25 -0.38
N GLY A 144 8.70 -4.36 0.53
CA GLY A 144 9.81 -3.42 0.38
C GLY A 144 11.12 -4.12 0.07
N CYS A 145 11.56 -5.00 0.97
CA CYS A 145 12.77 -5.80 0.81
C CYS A 145 12.73 -6.66 -0.47
N LEU A 146 11.60 -7.29 -0.80
CA LEU A 146 11.44 -8.04 -2.05
C LEU A 146 11.57 -7.14 -3.28
N SER A 147 10.98 -5.94 -3.26
CA SER A 147 11.04 -5.02 -4.39
C SER A 147 12.44 -4.51 -4.63
N ILE A 148 13.15 -4.15 -3.54
CA ILE A 148 14.56 -3.76 -3.60
C ILE A 148 15.38 -4.96 -4.10
N TRP A 149 15.15 -6.17 -3.60
CA TRP A 149 15.87 -7.35 -4.04
C TRP A 149 15.67 -7.66 -5.53
N VAL A 150 14.42 -7.68 -6.03
CA VAL A 150 14.09 -7.89 -7.45
C VAL A 150 14.76 -6.84 -8.32
N PHE A 151 14.80 -5.60 -7.83
CA PHE A 151 15.49 -4.51 -8.51
C PHE A 151 17.00 -4.74 -8.58
N TYR A 152 17.67 -5.05 -7.46
CA TYR A 152 19.11 -5.25 -7.43
C TYR A 152 19.58 -6.53 -8.14
N PHE A 153 18.87 -7.65 -7.96
CA PHE A 153 19.22 -8.95 -8.57
C PHE A 153 19.26 -8.87 -10.11
N SER A 154 18.42 -8.03 -10.70
CA SER A 154 18.39 -7.76 -12.13
C SER A 154 19.70 -7.23 -12.71
N ASN A 155 20.44 -6.50 -11.90
CA ASN A 155 21.39 -5.51 -12.39
C ASN A 155 22.84 -6.03 -12.40
N HIS A 156 23.04 -7.35 -12.35
CA HIS A 156 24.34 -8.05 -12.43
C HIS A 156 25.48 -7.35 -11.64
N GLY A 157 25.19 -6.88 -10.43
CA GLY A 157 26.19 -6.30 -9.53
C GLY A 157 26.73 -4.90 -9.92
N ASN A 158 26.25 -4.27 -10.99
CA ASN A 158 26.63 -2.91 -11.32
C ASN A 158 25.82 -1.91 -10.48
N TYR A 159 26.43 -1.43 -9.39
CA TYR A 159 25.88 -0.44 -8.44
C TYR A 159 25.64 0.96 -9.03
N SER A 160 25.67 1.12 -10.36
CA SER A 160 25.39 2.43 -10.96
C SER A 160 23.92 2.79 -10.77
N TYR A 161 23.67 3.82 -9.96
CA TYR A 161 22.37 4.48 -9.78
C TYR A 161 21.71 4.89 -11.12
N LYS A 162 22.50 5.02 -12.19
CA LYS A 162 22.02 5.21 -13.57
C LYS A 162 21.08 4.09 -14.05
N LEU A 163 21.13 2.90 -13.43
CA LEU A 163 20.29 1.75 -13.75
C LEU A 163 18.96 1.73 -12.98
N PHE A 164 18.68 2.74 -12.13
CA PHE A 164 17.37 2.88 -11.49
C PHE A 164 16.28 3.36 -12.46
N ILE A 165 16.67 3.94 -13.58
CA ILE A 165 15.78 4.64 -14.51
C ILE A 165 15.51 3.72 -15.70
N GLY A 166 14.26 3.34 -15.90
CA GLY A 166 13.83 2.58 -17.08
C GLY A 166 13.91 1.06 -16.97
N THR A 167 14.17 0.50 -15.78
CA THR A 167 14.02 -0.94 -15.61
C THR A 167 12.53 -1.30 -15.61
N PRO A 168 12.04 -2.11 -16.58
CA PRO A 168 10.63 -2.46 -16.66
C PRO A 168 10.13 -3.26 -15.44
N ARG A 169 11.04 -3.77 -14.61
CA ARG A 169 10.73 -4.62 -13.45
C ARG A 169 10.05 -3.86 -12.32
N LEU A 170 10.51 -2.65 -11.97
CA LEU A 170 9.88 -1.83 -10.93
C LEU A 170 8.46 -1.41 -11.31
N GLU A 171 8.25 -1.13 -12.58
CA GLU A 171 6.94 -0.82 -13.15
C GLU A 171 6.00 -2.03 -13.10
N ILE A 172 6.49 -3.21 -13.50
CA ILE A 172 5.76 -4.47 -13.36
C ILE A 172 5.40 -4.69 -11.89
N LEU A 173 6.33 -4.49 -10.95
CA LEU A 173 6.06 -4.60 -9.51
C LEU A 173 4.98 -3.62 -9.04
N GLY A 174 5.01 -2.36 -9.49
CA GLY A 174 3.97 -1.37 -9.21
C GLY A 174 2.58 -1.86 -9.65
N VAL A 175 2.46 -2.31 -10.90
CA VAL A 175 1.20 -2.88 -11.43
C VAL A 175 0.79 -4.13 -10.65
N LEU A 176 1.73 -5.01 -10.32
CA LEU A 176 1.45 -6.22 -9.54
C LEU A 176 0.96 -5.90 -8.13
N PHE A 177 1.53 -4.93 -7.44
CA PHE A 177 1.05 -4.52 -6.11
C PHE A 177 -0.31 -3.83 -6.18
N ALA A 178 -0.55 -3.01 -7.20
CA ALA A 178 -1.88 -2.44 -7.44
C ALA A 178 -2.92 -3.54 -7.70
N ALA A 179 -2.60 -4.51 -8.57
CA ALA A 179 -3.47 -5.63 -8.90
C ALA A 179 -3.74 -6.53 -7.69
N MET A 180 -2.70 -6.88 -6.92
CA MET A 180 -2.80 -7.65 -5.68
C MET A 180 -3.71 -6.93 -4.67
N SER A 181 -3.50 -5.63 -4.46
CA SER A 181 -4.29 -4.83 -3.53
C SER A 181 -5.75 -4.76 -3.96
N ALA A 182 -5.99 -4.48 -5.24
CA ALA A 182 -7.33 -4.44 -5.83
C ALA A 182 -8.03 -5.79 -5.69
N ALA A 183 -7.35 -6.90 -6.01
CA ALA A 183 -7.89 -8.25 -5.85
C ALA A 183 -8.24 -8.56 -4.40
N LEU A 184 -7.37 -8.23 -3.44
CA LEU A 184 -7.65 -8.41 -2.02
C LEU A 184 -8.88 -7.60 -1.57
N TRP A 185 -9.03 -6.35 -2.02
CA TRP A 185 -10.20 -5.54 -1.67
C TRP A 185 -11.50 -6.03 -2.32
N LEU A 186 -11.46 -6.48 -3.57
CA LEU A 186 -12.61 -7.12 -4.22
C LEU A 186 -13.00 -8.42 -3.53
N TRP A 187 -12.02 -9.15 -3.03
CA TRP A 187 -12.24 -10.43 -2.35
C TRP A 187 -12.63 -10.28 -0.87
N ARG A 188 -12.84 -9.03 -0.39
CA ARG A 188 -13.16 -8.72 1.01
C ARG A 188 -14.31 -9.55 1.57
N GLU A 189 -15.38 -9.75 0.81
CA GLU A 189 -16.57 -10.50 1.25
C GLU A 189 -16.23 -11.92 1.73
N LYS A 190 -15.28 -12.60 1.10
CA LYS A 190 -14.97 -14.00 1.41
C LYS A 190 -13.92 -14.14 2.51
N TRP A 191 -12.92 -13.24 2.59
CA TRP A 191 -11.90 -13.34 3.64
C TRP A 191 -12.24 -12.58 4.91
N ALA A 192 -13.18 -11.62 4.90
CA ALA A 192 -13.54 -10.85 6.09
C ALA A 192 -14.09 -11.71 7.23
N ALA A 193 -14.76 -12.82 6.91
CA ALA A 193 -15.27 -13.78 7.89
C ALA A 193 -14.21 -14.82 8.35
N HIS A 194 -13.06 -14.91 7.67
CA HIS A 194 -12.05 -15.90 7.99
C HIS A 194 -11.22 -15.49 9.22
N GLN A 195 -10.75 -16.46 10.02
CA GLN A 195 -9.84 -16.19 11.15
C GLN A 195 -8.53 -15.48 10.73
N GLN A 196 -8.18 -15.54 9.44
CA GLN A 196 -6.98 -14.93 8.88
C GLN A 196 -7.26 -13.54 8.27
N ALA A 197 -8.50 -13.03 8.39
CA ALA A 197 -8.91 -11.72 7.87
C ALA A 197 -7.92 -10.58 8.17
N PRO A 198 -7.32 -10.47 9.38
CA PRO A 198 -6.45 -9.34 9.63
C PRO A 198 -5.09 -9.46 8.92
N ARG A 199 -4.68 -10.66 8.49
CA ARG A 199 -3.46 -10.84 7.65
C ARG A 199 -3.73 -10.37 6.22
N PHE A 200 -4.84 -10.79 5.61
CA PHE A 200 -5.25 -10.32 4.29
C PHE A 200 -5.47 -8.81 4.26
N LYS A 201 -6.12 -8.27 5.29
CA LYS A 201 -6.29 -6.81 5.45
C LYS A 201 -4.95 -6.09 5.56
N ALA A 202 -4.02 -6.63 6.36
CA ALA A 202 -2.69 -6.06 6.49
C ALA A 202 -1.92 -6.03 5.16
N LEU A 203 -1.98 -7.13 4.41
CA LEU A 203 -1.36 -7.26 3.09
C LEU A 203 -1.99 -6.30 2.07
N ALA A 204 -3.32 -6.13 2.09
CA ALA A 204 -4.01 -5.17 1.22
C ALA A 204 -3.60 -3.72 1.51
N HIS A 205 -3.41 -3.36 2.79
CA HIS A 205 -2.87 -2.06 3.19
C HIS A 205 -1.41 -1.88 2.74
N ALA A 206 -0.57 -2.88 2.96
CA ALA A 206 0.83 -2.85 2.57
C ALA A 206 0.99 -2.71 1.05
N GLY A 207 0.21 -3.45 0.26
CA GLY A 207 0.22 -3.35 -1.20
C GLY A 207 -0.20 -1.96 -1.70
N MET A 208 -1.23 -1.34 -1.09
CA MET A 208 -1.62 0.03 -1.42
C MET A 208 -0.49 1.03 -1.11
N LEU A 209 0.08 0.97 0.09
CA LEU A 209 1.21 1.83 0.47
C LEU A 209 2.40 1.64 -0.46
N MET A 210 2.73 0.40 -0.79
CA MET A 210 3.85 0.08 -1.67
C MET A 210 3.62 0.64 -3.07
N ASN A 211 2.40 0.55 -3.59
CA ASN A 211 2.06 1.17 -4.86
C ASN A 211 2.22 2.70 -4.83
N PHE A 212 1.76 3.37 -3.77
CA PHE A 212 1.98 4.83 -3.62
C PHE A 212 3.46 5.18 -3.50
N ALA A 213 4.24 4.37 -2.78
CA ALA A 213 5.68 4.60 -2.62
C ALA A 213 6.41 4.47 -3.96
N ILE A 214 6.14 3.41 -4.73
CA ILE A 214 6.72 3.20 -6.07
C ILE A 214 6.33 4.34 -7.01
N MET A 215 5.06 4.72 -7.02
CA MET A 215 4.54 5.80 -7.86
C MET A 215 5.16 7.16 -7.49
N GLY A 216 5.23 7.50 -6.20
CA GLY A 216 5.88 8.73 -5.74
C GLY A 216 7.37 8.75 -6.06
N PHE A 217 8.04 7.61 -5.91
CA PHE A 217 9.43 7.43 -6.30
C PHE A 217 9.65 7.69 -7.79
N PHE A 218 8.80 7.12 -8.67
CA PHE A 218 8.83 7.41 -10.09
C PHE A 218 8.62 8.90 -10.40
N CYS A 219 7.69 9.57 -9.72
CA CYS A 219 7.47 11.00 -9.92
C CYS A 219 8.69 11.85 -9.56
N VAL A 220 9.34 11.56 -8.42
CA VAL A 220 10.54 12.28 -7.97
C VAL A 220 11.70 12.05 -8.93
N ILE A 221 11.93 10.79 -9.31
CA ILE A 221 12.99 10.42 -10.25
C ILE A 221 12.78 11.08 -11.62
N GLN A 222 11.57 10.99 -12.17
CA GLN A 222 11.26 11.55 -13.49
C GLN A 222 11.51 13.07 -13.49
N SER A 223 11.06 13.80 -12.46
CA SER A 223 11.30 15.25 -12.39
C SER A 223 12.77 15.65 -12.30
N SER A 224 13.59 14.81 -11.64
CA SER A 224 15.00 15.11 -11.41
C SER A 224 15.89 14.75 -12.61
N LEU A 225 15.56 13.66 -13.32
CA LEU A 225 16.48 13.01 -14.25
C LEU A 225 16.10 13.18 -15.73
N VAL A 226 14.85 13.54 -16.06
CA VAL A 226 14.45 13.89 -17.44
C VAL A 226 15.23 15.09 -18.00
N LYS A 227 15.79 15.94 -17.13
CA LYS A 227 16.70 17.02 -17.56
C LYS A 227 17.99 16.51 -18.20
N GLU A 228 18.44 15.32 -17.83
CA GLU A 228 19.75 14.78 -18.22
C GLU A 228 19.66 13.71 -19.32
N TYR A 229 18.56 12.96 -19.37
CA TYR A 229 18.35 11.89 -20.36
C TYR A 229 17.09 12.16 -21.20
N ARG A 230 17.24 12.89 -22.32
CA ARG A 230 16.18 13.08 -23.35
C ARG A 230 15.90 11.81 -24.20
N GLY A 231 16.45 10.65 -23.81
CA GLY A 231 16.21 9.38 -24.51
C GLY A 231 14.89 8.75 -24.10
N GLN A 232 14.21 8.09 -25.04
CA GLN A 232 13.00 7.30 -24.79
C GLN A 232 13.27 6.27 -23.68
N VAL A 233 12.51 6.32 -22.59
CA VAL A 233 12.60 5.35 -21.49
C VAL A 233 11.63 4.20 -21.82
N PRO A 234 12.11 3.02 -22.27
CA PRO A 234 11.25 1.94 -22.79
C PRO A 234 10.35 1.31 -21.73
N GLY A 235 10.62 1.53 -20.43
CA GLY A 235 9.80 1.04 -19.34
C GLY A 235 8.35 1.48 -19.47
N LEU A 236 8.10 2.79 -19.60
CA LEU A 236 6.80 3.44 -19.43
C LEU A 236 5.63 2.74 -20.15
N LEU A 237 5.86 2.13 -21.31
CA LEU A 237 4.85 1.37 -22.05
C LEU A 237 4.31 0.18 -21.27
N ILE A 238 5.16 -0.57 -20.57
CA ILE A 238 4.75 -1.73 -19.77
C ILE A 238 3.90 -1.27 -18.59
N TYR A 239 4.31 -0.21 -17.90
CA TYR A 239 3.48 0.38 -16.84
C TYR A 239 2.13 0.87 -17.38
N SER A 240 2.13 1.59 -18.51
CA SER A 240 0.89 2.11 -19.11
C SER A 240 -0.07 1.00 -19.54
N CYS A 241 0.44 -0.02 -20.24
CA CYS A 241 -0.36 -1.19 -20.61
C CYS A 241 -0.87 -1.91 -19.36
N GLY A 242 -0.03 -2.14 -18.36
CA GLY A 242 -0.41 -2.80 -17.11
C GLY A 242 -1.48 -2.04 -16.32
N ALA A 243 -1.36 -0.71 -16.23
CA ALA A 243 -2.33 0.16 -15.59
C ALA A 243 -3.67 0.18 -16.33
N ALA A 244 -3.65 0.25 -17.68
CA ALA A 244 -4.85 0.17 -18.50
C ALA A 244 -5.55 -1.20 -18.37
N ILE A 245 -4.80 -2.30 -18.45
CA ILE A 245 -5.32 -3.66 -18.25
C ILE A 245 -5.95 -3.79 -16.87
N LEU A 246 -5.28 -3.32 -15.82
CA LEU A 246 -5.80 -3.34 -14.46
C LEU A 246 -7.13 -2.57 -14.37
N PHE A 247 -7.18 -1.35 -14.89
CA PHE A 247 -8.37 -0.51 -14.85
C PHE A 247 -9.56 -1.13 -15.61
N LEU A 248 -9.30 -1.68 -16.79
CA LEU A 248 -10.33 -2.36 -17.60
C LEU A 248 -10.81 -3.65 -16.94
N ALA A 249 -9.89 -4.47 -16.40
CA ALA A 249 -10.24 -5.70 -15.69
C ALA A 249 -11.13 -5.42 -14.47
N LEU A 250 -10.82 -4.38 -13.70
CA LEU A 250 -11.63 -3.97 -12.55
C LEU A 250 -12.98 -3.41 -12.97
N SER A 251 -13.02 -2.57 -14.00
CA SER A 251 -14.27 -2.03 -14.55
C SER A 251 -15.19 -3.16 -15.05
N PHE A 252 -14.62 -4.14 -15.73
CA PHE A 252 -15.33 -5.35 -16.17
C PHE A 252 -15.82 -6.20 -15.00
N TYR A 253 -14.98 -6.42 -13.99
CA TYR A 253 -15.35 -7.20 -12.81
C TYR A 253 -16.47 -6.53 -12.00
N LEU A 254 -16.36 -5.23 -11.75
CA LEU A 254 -17.33 -4.47 -10.96
C LEU A 254 -18.68 -4.31 -11.69
N SER A 255 -18.66 -4.20 -13.03
CA SER A 255 -19.87 -4.09 -13.84
C SER A 255 -20.56 -5.43 -14.13
N ARG A 256 -20.00 -6.57 -13.71
CA ARG A 256 -20.53 -7.90 -14.06
C ARG A 256 -21.95 -8.19 -13.57
N LYS A 257 -22.41 -7.49 -12.52
CA LYS A 257 -23.77 -7.64 -11.96
C LYS A 257 -24.79 -6.71 -12.64
N LEU A 258 -24.35 -5.80 -13.51
CA LEU A 258 -25.22 -4.88 -14.21
C LEU A 258 -25.82 -5.51 -15.46
N PRO A 259 -27.05 -5.14 -15.85
CA PRO A 259 -27.65 -5.61 -17.08
C PRO A 259 -26.84 -5.12 -18.31
N PRO A 260 -26.82 -5.88 -19.42
CA PRO A 260 -26.08 -5.53 -20.64
C PRO A 260 -26.25 -4.08 -21.13
N PRO A 261 -27.45 -3.47 -21.18
CA PRO A 261 -27.61 -2.08 -21.65
C PRO A 261 -26.89 -1.05 -20.77
N GLN A 262 -26.66 -1.35 -19.50
CA GLN A 262 -25.89 -0.47 -18.60
C GLN A 262 -24.40 -0.81 -18.64
N ARG A 263 -24.08 -2.10 -18.77
CA ARG A 263 -22.70 -2.60 -18.75
C ARG A 263 -21.88 -2.14 -19.96
N VAL A 264 -22.44 -2.24 -21.17
CA VAL A 264 -21.71 -1.94 -22.41
C VAL A 264 -21.24 -0.47 -22.46
N PRO A 265 -22.09 0.54 -22.21
CA PRO A 265 -21.65 1.94 -22.17
C PRO A 265 -20.57 2.21 -21.12
N LEU A 266 -20.65 1.59 -19.94
CA LEU A 266 -19.63 1.73 -18.89
C LEU A 266 -18.27 1.20 -19.35
N LEU A 267 -18.24 0.06 -20.06
CA LEU A 267 -17.00 -0.49 -20.60
C LEU A 267 -16.43 0.37 -21.73
N ILE A 268 -17.29 0.92 -22.60
CA ILE A 268 -16.86 1.87 -23.64
C ILE A 268 -16.21 3.10 -23.00
N VAL A 269 -16.85 3.67 -21.97
CA VAL A 269 -16.30 4.78 -21.19
C VAL A 269 -14.96 4.40 -20.54
N ALA A 270 -14.86 3.21 -19.96
CA ALA A 270 -13.61 2.74 -19.35
C ALA A 270 -12.47 2.60 -20.39
N VAL A 271 -12.76 2.09 -21.59
CA VAL A 271 -11.81 2.02 -22.71
C VAL A 271 -11.41 3.42 -23.17
N ALA A 272 -12.37 4.34 -23.33
CA ALA A 272 -12.09 5.72 -23.70
C ALA A 272 -11.22 6.44 -22.66
N LEU A 273 -11.45 6.22 -21.36
CA LEU A 273 -10.62 6.77 -20.28
C LEU A 273 -9.22 6.14 -20.26
N ALA A 274 -9.12 4.81 -20.42
CA ALA A 274 -7.82 4.13 -20.50
C ALA A 274 -6.99 4.65 -21.67
N PHE A 275 -7.64 4.87 -22.82
CA PHE A 275 -7.01 5.47 -23.99
C PHE A 275 -6.65 6.95 -23.74
N ALA A 276 -7.54 7.77 -23.19
CA ALA A 276 -7.24 9.18 -22.92
C ALA A 276 -6.09 9.35 -21.91
N ALA A 277 -6.05 8.52 -20.87
CA ALA A 277 -5.06 8.58 -19.79
C ALA A 277 -3.82 7.68 -20.02
N HIS A 278 -3.59 7.17 -21.24
CA HIS A 278 -2.42 6.32 -21.54
C HIS A 278 -1.08 7.03 -21.25
N GLY A 279 -1.03 8.36 -21.42
CA GLY A 279 0.11 9.21 -21.09
C GLY A 279 0.23 9.59 -19.61
N ALA A 280 -0.73 9.17 -18.78
CA ALA A 280 -0.74 9.38 -17.34
C ALA A 280 -1.19 8.10 -16.60
N PRO A 281 -0.46 6.98 -16.75
CA PRO A 281 -0.89 5.65 -16.30
C PRO A 281 -1.10 5.53 -14.79
N TRP A 282 -0.41 6.35 -13.99
CA TRP A 282 -0.62 6.44 -12.55
C TRP A 282 -2.02 6.95 -12.17
N LEU A 283 -2.67 7.75 -13.02
CA LEU A 283 -4.07 8.16 -12.82
C LEU A 283 -5.01 6.96 -12.97
N LEU A 284 -4.74 6.06 -13.93
CA LEU A 284 -5.50 4.82 -14.10
C LEU A 284 -5.32 3.88 -12.90
N VAL A 285 -4.12 3.80 -12.34
CA VAL A 285 -3.87 3.05 -11.10
C VAL A 285 -4.61 3.68 -9.91
N CYS A 286 -4.57 5.01 -9.75
CA CYS A 286 -5.31 5.68 -8.68
C CYS A 286 -6.83 5.53 -8.83
N ALA A 287 -7.36 5.61 -10.06
CA ALA A 287 -8.77 5.35 -10.35
C ALA A 287 -9.16 3.91 -9.99
N SER A 288 -8.32 2.93 -10.38
CA SER A 288 -8.48 1.51 -10.04
C SER A 288 -8.52 1.27 -8.53
N LEU A 289 -7.56 1.84 -7.79
CA LEU A 289 -7.50 1.72 -6.34
C LEU A 289 -8.65 2.47 -5.64
N SER A 290 -9.10 3.60 -6.21
CA SER A 290 -10.28 4.32 -5.71
C SER A 290 -11.56 3.49 -5.88
N LEU A 291 -11.78 2.90 -7.06
CA LEU A 291 -12.95 2.04 -7.32
C LEU A 291 -12.96 0.82 -6.40
N THR A 292 -11.83 0.17 -6.20
CA THR A 292 -11.74 -1.00 -5.31
C THR A 292 -11.88 -0.62 -3.84
N ALA A 293 -11.29 0.50 -3.39
CA ALA A 293 -11.48 1.01 -2.03
C ALA A 293 -12.94 1.43 -1.78
N PHE A 294 -13.59 2.03 -2.76
CA PHE A 294 -15.01 2.38 -2.71
C PHE A 294 -15.89 1.13 -2.62
N TYR A 295 -15.65 0.13 -3.50
CA TYR A 295 -16.34 -1.16 -3.44
C TYR A 295 -16.17 -1.84 -2.07
N ALA A 296 -14.96 -1.80 -1.52
CA ALA A 296 -14.66 -2.32 -0.21
C ALA A 296 -15.11 -1.41 0.95
N CYS A 297 -15.85 -0.32 0.70
CA CYS A 297 -16.30 0.67 1.69
C CYS A 297 -15.18 1.21 2.60
N HIS A 298 -13.94 1.30 2.11
CA HIS A 298 -12.78 1.73 2.89
C HIS A 298 -12.45 3.21 2.66
N ARG A 299 -13.13 4.09 3.41
CA ARG A 299 -13.09 5.55 3.26
C ARG A 299 -11.68 6.15 3.22
N ALA A 300 -10.79 5.74 4.12
CA ALA A 300 -9.44 6.30 4.18
C ALA A 300 -8.62 6.00 2.91
N TRP A 301 -8.75 4.79 2.35
CA TRP A 301 -7.99 4.41 1.15
C TRP A 301 -8.57 5.05 -0.10
N PHE A 302 -9.89 5.20 -0.16
CA PHE A 302 -10.56 5.97 -1.19
C PHE A 302 -10.10 7.44 -1.19
N ALA A 303 -10.06 8.07 -0.01
CA ALA A 303 -9.58 9.45 0.13
C ALA A 303 -8.10 9.58 -0.25
N LEU A 304 -7.25 8.65 0.21
CA LEU A 304 -5.82 8.64 -0.12
C LEU A 304 -5.57 8.39 -1.62
N SER A 305 -6.34 7.54 -2.29
CA SER A 305 -6.20 7.31 -3.73
C SER A 305 -6.68 8.49 -4.57
N LEU A 306 -7.72 9.20 -4.14
CA LEU A 306 -8.11 10.47 -4.75
C LEU A 306 -7.06 11.55 -4.52
N LEU A 307 -6.54 11.68 -3.29
CA LEU A 307 -5.47 12.62 -2.98
C LEU A 307 -4.22 12.31 -3.83
N GLY A 308 -3.86 11.04 -3.95
CA GLY A 308 -2.81 10.58 -4.85
C GLY A 308 -3.05 11.01 -6.29
N ALA A 309 -4.25 10.79 -6.83
CA ALA A 309 -4.61 11.25 -8.17
C ALA A 309 -4.43 12.78 -8.34
N VAL A 310 -4.82 13.58 -7.35
CA VAL A 310 -4.65 15.05 -7.37
C VAL A 310 -3.17 15.45 -7.35
N LEU A 311 -2.36 14.87 -6.47
CA LEU A 311 -0.93 15.18 -6.38
C LEU A 311 -0.20 14.83 -7.67
N LEU A 312 -0.53 13.67 -8.25
CA LEU A 312 0.05 13.23 -9.52
C LEU A 312 -0.44 14.03 -10.71
N LEU A 313 -1.68 14.51 -10.67
CA LEU A 313 -2.19 15.42 -11.69
C LEU A 313 -1.40 16.74 -11.66
N GLY A 314 -1.07 17.25 -10.47
CA GLY A 314 -0.14 18.37 -10.30
C GLY A 314 1.22 18.09 -10.94
N GLN A 315 1.80 16.92 -10.64
CA GLN A 315 3.07 16.50 -11.26
C GLN A 315 2.97 16.38 -12.79
N PHE A 316 1.89 15.78 -13.30
CA PHE A 316 1.63 15.65 -14.73
C PHE A 316 1.52 17.02 -15.40
N TYR A 317 0.87 17.98 -14.74
CA TYR A 317 0.75 19.35 -15.22
C TYR A 317 2.12 20.03 -15.35
N TYR A 318 3.03 19.84 -14.38
CA TYR A 318 4.38 20.44 -14.38
C TYR A 318 5.45 19.67 -15.16
N SER A 319 5.18 18.45 -15.63
CA SER A 319 6.13 17.73 -16.51
C SER A 319 6.45 18.55 -17.78
N LEU A 320 7.64 18.43 -18.38
CA LEU A 320 7.98 19.17 -19.61
C LEU A 320 7.88 18.30 -20.88
N GLU A 321 7.45 17.05 -20.75
CA GLU A 321 7.47 16.08 -21.86
C GLU A 321 6.36 16.31 -22.89
N LEU A 322 5.20 16.81 -22.46
CA LEU A 322 4.05 17.09 -23.32
C LEU A 322 3.81 18.59 -23.41
N THR A 323 3.38 19.06 -24.58
CA THR A 323 2.95 20.45 -24.75
C THR A 323 1.75 20.74 -23.84
N LEU A 324 1.67 21.99 -23.35
CA LEU A 324 0.53 22.43 -22.53
C LEU A 324 -0.82 22.15 -23.21
N LEU A 325 -0.88 22.35 -24.53
CA LEU A 325 -2.06 22.07 -25.34
C LEU A 325 -2.45 20.58 -25.33
N ALA A 326 -1.49 19.67 -25.46
CA ALA A 326 -1.76 18.24 -25.40
C ALA A 326 -2.29 17.84 -24.02
N LYS A 327 -1.70 18.36 -22.95
CA LYS A 327 -2.15 18.09 -21.58
C LYS A 327 -3.54 18.63 -21.30
N SER A 328 -3.82 19.88 -21.69
CA SER A 328 -5.15 20.46 -21.53
C SER A 328 -6.18 19.68 -22.33
N GLY A 329 -5.84 19.23 -23.54
CA GLY A 329 -6.69 18.37 -24.36
C GLY A 329 -7.01 17.04 -23.67
N VAL A 330 -6.02 16.34 -23.15
CA VAL A 330 -6.20 15.07 -22.41
C VAL A 330 -7.09 15.26 -21.18
N LEU A 331 -6.88 16.33 -20.42
CA LEU A 331 -7.66 16.62 -19.21
C LEU A 331 -9.10 17.04 -19.54
N ALA A 332 -9.29 17.90 -20.54
CA ALA A 332 -10.61 18.30 -21.01
C ALA A 332 -11.40 17.09 -21.53
N LEU A 333 -10.77 16.24 -22.34
CA LEU A 333 -11.38 15.01 -22.86
C LEU A 333 -11.75 14.05 -21.72
N SER A 334 -10.84 13.79 -20.79
CA SER A 334 -11.10 12.92 -19.64
C SER A 334 -12.23 13.46 -18.76
N GLY A 335 -12.26 14.77 -18.53
CA GLY A 335 -13.33 15.45 -17.79
C GLY A 335 -14.69 15.36 -18.51
N ALA A 336 -14.72 15.58 -19.82
CA ALA A 336 -15.93 15.45 -20.64
C ALA A 336 -16.48 14.01 -20.60
N ILE A 337 -15.61 13.00 -20.69
CA ILE A 337 -15.99 11.59 -20.57
C ILE A 337 -16.59 11.29 -19.19
N LEU A 338 -15.97 11.78 -18.11
CA LEU A 338 -16.49 11.59 -16.75
C LEU A 338 -17.82 12.31 -16.51
N LEU A 339 -18.02 13.49 -17.12
CA LEU A 339 -19.30 14.20 -17.07
C LEU A 339 -20.40 13.44 -17.82
N ALA A 340 -20.11 12.93 -19.02
CA ALA A 340 -21.04 12.10 -19.77
C ALA A 340 -21.42 10.84 -18.98
N LEU A 341 -20.43 10.18 -18.36
CA LEU A 341 -20.65 9.05 -17.46
C LEU A 341 -21.58 9.41 -16.30
N ARG A 342 -21.36 10.56 -15.64
CA ARG A 342 -22.20 11.03 -14.54
C ARG A 342 -23.64 11.25 -15.00
N LEU A 343 -23.86 11.93 -16.12
CA LEU A 343 -25.21 12.19 -16.65
C LEU A 343 -25.93 10.88 -16.98
N MET A 344 -25.23 9.92 -17.57
CA MET A 344 -25.74 8.59 -17.87
C MET A 344 -26.15 7.83 -16.60
N LEU A 345 -25.29 7.84 -15.56
CA LEU A 345 -25.60 7.22 -14.27
C LEU A 345 -26.79 7.88 -13.58
N GLN A 346 -26.93 9.21 -13.67
CA GLN A 346 -28.08 9.94 -13.11
C GLN A 346 -29.38 9.59 -13.84
N HIS A 347 -29.33 9.41 -15.16
CA HIS A 347 -30.48 9.00 -15.95
C HIS A 347 -30.98 7.60 -15.53
N TRP A 348 -30.08 6.62 -15.46
CA TRP A 348 -30.45 5.26 -15.00
C TRP A 348 -30.94 5.21 -13.56
N HIS A 349 -30.40 6.07 -12.68
CA HIS A 349 -30.90 6.15 -11.31
C HIS A 349 -32.36 6.61 -11.26
N LYS A 350 -32.74 7.60 -12.11
CA LYS A 350 -34.12 8.09 -12.21
C LYS A 350 -35.09 7.05 -12.77
N GLU A 351 -34.64 6.20 -13.68
CA GLU A 351 -35.48 5.12 -14.22
C GLU A 351 -35.73 3.99 -13.21
N ALA A 352 -34.88 3.87 -12.18
CA ALA A 352 -34.97 2.83 -11.16
C ALA A 352 -35.80 3.22 -9.93
N THR A 353 -36.09 4.52 -9.75
CA THR A 353 -36.87 5.08 -8.64
C THR A 353 -38.30 5.39 -9.06
#